data_AF-A0A2G6I1H3-F1
#
_entry.id   AF-A0A2G6I1H3-F1
#
_cell.length_a   1.000
_cell.length_b   1.000
_cell.length_c   1.000
_cell.angle_alpha   90.00
_cell.angle_beta   90.00
_cell.angle_gamma   90.00
#
_symmetry.space_group_name_H-M   'P 1'
#
loop_
_entity.id
_entity.type
_entity.pdbx_description
1 polymer ?
#
loop_
_entity_poly.entity_id
_entity_poly.type
_entity_poly.pdbx_seq_one_letter_code
_entity_poly.pdbx_strand_id
1 'polypeptide(L)'
;MSKQGKVDTVLVYEMDRQAAGFGRGFGADEPWPLPLTERHFRTRAVQVPGTVVKSYRTKTGKDSKETVRVKLRSESLEDLGRYLGIDFQLSQEGRRGRFIMTLPLPAAYEGYEPGTETRETLEGLLGSSSLTFRFAPPFSPKQVNDGFIDRRFAEVSFPLKNFLDGGRSIEWIVDW
;
A
#
# COMPACT_ATOMS: atom_id res chain seq x y z
N MET A 1 27.50 -1.69 -1.60
CA MET A 1 26.17 -1.07 -1.52
C MET A 1 25.62 -0.93 -2.93
N SER A 2 24.67 -1.77 -3.33
CA SER A 2 23.98 -1.61 -4.62
C SER A 2 23.06 -0.39 -4.54
N LYS A 3 23.23 0.59 -5.43
CA LYS A 3 22.26 1.66 -5.63
C LYS A 3 20.94 1.01 -6.07
N GLN A 4 20.03 0.74 -5.14
CA GLN A 4 18.66 0.37 -5.46
C GLN A 4 18.07 1.59 -6.17
N GLY A 5 17.79 1.47 -7.46
CA GLY A 5 17.43 2.60 -8.31
C GLY A 5 16.12 3.29 -7.87
N LYS A 6 15.81 4.39 -8.55
CA LYS A 6 14.55 5.14 -8.33
C LYS A 6 13.34 4.24 -8.57
N VAL A 7 12.35 4.32 -7.68
CA VAL A 7 11.10 3.54 -7.76
C VAL A 7 9.95 4.49 -8.03
N ASP A 8 9.20 4.25 -9.10
CA ASP A 8 7.95 4.95 -9.40
C ASP A 8 6.77 4.07 -8.96
N THR A 9 5.93 4.60 -8.06
CA THR A 9 4.80 3.85 -7.48
C THR A 9 3.49 4.57 -7.73
N VAL A 10 2.42 3.80 -7.93
CA VAL A 10 1.06 4.32 -8.04
C VAL A 10 0.20 3.68 -6.96
N LEU A 11 -0.32 4.50 -6.06
CA LEU A 11 -1.35 4.09 -5.10
C LEU A 11 -2.72 4.43 -5.69
N VAL A 12 -3.63 3.47 -5.63
CA VAL A 12 -5.02 3.63 -6.08
C VAL A 12 -5.92 3.18 -4.95
N TYR A 13 -6.77 4.08 -4.48
CA TYR A 13 -7.80 3.79 -3.50
C TYR A 13 -9.14 3.93 -4.18
N GLU A 14 -9.95 2.89 -4.13
CA GLU A 14 -11.34 2.90 -4.58
C GLU A 14 -12.22 2.67 -3.38
N MET A 15 -13.07 3.64 -3.07
CA MET A 15 -13.88 3.62 -1.85
C MET A 15 -15.25 4.23 -2.11
N ASP A 16 -16.22 3.87 -1.29
CA ASP A 16 -17.52 4.54 -1.30
C ASP A 16 -17.37 5.98 -0.78
N ARG A 17 -18.20 6.90 -1.29
CA ARG A 17 -18.17 8.32 -0.91
C ARG A 17 -18.31 8.54 0.59
N GLN A 18 -19.06 7.68 1.30
CA GLN A 18 -19.20 7.77 2.76
C GLN A 18 -17.86 7.49 3.46
N ALA A 19 -17.14 6.44 3.05
CA ALA A 19 -15.81 6.13 3.55
C ALA A 19 -14.80 7.25 3.22
N ALA A 20 -14.86 7.80 1.99
CA ALA A 20 -14.05 8.95 1.60
C ALA A 20 -14.33 10.19 2.46
N GLY A 21 -15.60 10.47 2.74
CA GLY A 21 -16.03 11.58 3.58
C GLY A 21 -15.56 11.43 5.02
N PHE A 22 -15.76 10.23 5.60
CA PHE A 22 -15.31 9.90 6.95
C PHE A 22 -13.79 10.06 7.09
N GLY A 23 -13.00 9.44 6.20
CA GLY A 23 -11.54 9.48 6.29
C GLY A 23 -10.92 10.86 5.98
N ARG A 24 -11.67 11.79 5.36
CA ARG A 24 -11.28 13.21 5.22
C ARG A 24 -11.54 14.04 6.46
N GLY A 25 -12.42 13.57 7.36
CA GLY A 25 -12.73 14.23 8.62
C GLY A 25 -11.56 14.19 9.61
N PHE A 26 -10.65 13.23 9.44
CA PHE A 26 -9.42 13.15 10.21
C PHE A 26 -8.47 14.29 9.84
N GLY A 27 -7.98 15.01 10.85
CA GLY A 27 -6.95 16.03 10.66
C GLY A 27 -5.65 15.43 10.13
N ALA A 28 -4.78 16.25 9.54
CA ALA A 28 -3.44 15.79 9.14
C ALA A 28 -2.57 15.32 10.32
N ASP A 29 -2.97 15.72 11.53
CA ASP A 29 -2.34 15.40 12.81
C ASP A 29 -3.01 14.20 13.50
N GLU A 30 -4.14 13.71 12.97
CA GLU A 30 -4.82 12.51 13.45
C GLU A 30 -4.42 11.31 12.57
N PRO A 31 -3.98 10.19 13.17
CA PRO A 31 -3.48 9.05 12.41
C PRO A 31 -4.64 8.32 11.73
N TRP A 32 -4.92 8.69 10.48
CA TRP A 32 -5.72 7.85 9.60
C TRP A 32 -4.83 6.76 8.97
N PRO A 33 -5.15 5.46 9.11
CA PRO A 33 -4.24 4.36 8.74
C PRO A 33 -3.89 4.32 7.24
N LEU A 34 -4.74 4.91 6.38
CA LEU A 34 -4.55 4.97 4.94
C LEU A 34 -4.63 6.41 4.45
N PRO A 35 -3.53 7.13 4.17
CA PRO A 35 -3.60 8.52 3.72
C PRO A 35 -4.60 8.69 2.58
N LEU A 36 -5.52 9.65 2.71
CA LEU A 36 -6.58 9.89 1.73
C LEU A 36 -6.47 11.23 1.04
N THR A 37 -6.02 12.27 1.76
CA THR A 37 -5.91 13.63 1.22
C THR A 37 -4.50 13.89 0.73
N GLU A 38 -4.35 14.81 -0.24
CA GLU A 38 -3.03 15.24 -0.70
C GLU A 38 -2.14 15.72 0.45
N ARG A 39 -2.73 16.42 1.44
CA ARG A 39 -2.03 16.88 2.65
C ARG A 39 -1.46 15.70 3.43
N HIS A 40 -2.23 14.62 3.65
CA HIS A 40 -1.73 13.43 4.37
C HIS A 40 -0.52 12.82 3.66
N PHE A 41 -0.60 12.64 2.33
CA PHE A 41 0.52 12.10 1.55
C PHE A 41 1.77 12.98 1.62
N ARG A 42 1.60 14.30 1.55
CA ARG A 42 2.72 15.26 1.59
C ARG A 42 3.34 15.37 2.98
N THR A 43 2.54 15.42 4.05
CA THR A 43 3.05 15.43 5.44
C THR A 43 3.89 14.19 5.70
N ARG A 44 3.40 13.01 5.31
CA ARG A 44 4.15 11.75 5.45
C ARG A 44 5.44 11.75 4.62
N ALA A 45 5.44 12.37 3.44
CA ALA A 45 6.63 12.47 2.60
C ALA A 45 7.71 13.39 3.21
N VAL A 46 7.31 14.39 4.00
CA VAL A 46 8.25 15.22 4.78
C VAL A 46 8.86 14.41 5.93
N GLN A 47 8.07 13.54 6.57
CA GLN A 47 8.52 12.69 7.69
C GLN A 47 9.43 11.53 7.23
N VAL A 48 9.29 11.07 5.99
CA VAL A 48 10.12 9.99 5.41
C VAL A 48 10.91 10.54 4.20
N PRO A 49 12.11 11.10 4.42
CA PRO A 49 12.96 11.61 3.35
C PRO A 49 13.27 10.52 2.31
N GLY A 50 13.40 10.92 1.04
CA GLY A 50 13.66 10.02 -0.08
C GLY A 50 12.42 9.62 -0.89
N THR A 51 11.21 9.94 -0.41
CA THR A 51 9.95 9.75 -1.18
C THR A 51 9.26 11.08 -1.44
N VAL A 52 8.82 11.32 -2.68
CA VAL A 52 8.08 12.53 -3.07
C VAL A 52 6.75 12.21 -3.75
N VAL A 53 5.73 13.00 -3.44
CA VAL A 53 4.43 12.95 -4.12
C VAL A 53 4.52 13.69 -5.44
N LYS A 54 4.40 12.97 -6.57
CA LYS A 54 4.46 13.55 -7.92
C LYS A 54 3.12 14.06 -8.41
N SER A 55 2.03 13.36 -8.08
CA SER A 55 0.69 13.80 -8.43
C SER A 55 -0.32 13.18 -7.49
N TYR A 56 -1.35 13.96 -7.16
CA TYR A 56 -2.54 13.50 -6.48
C TYR A 56 -3.74 13.82 -7.38
N ARG A 57 -4.64 12.85 -7.57
CA ARG A 57 -5.86 13.04 -8.37
C ARG A 57 -7.01 12.32 -7.69
N THR A 58 -8.15 12.99 -7.64
CA THR A 58 -9.42 12.38 -7.23
C THR A 58 -10.38 12.36 -8.40
N LYS A 59 -11.18 11.30 -8.48
CA LYS A 59 -12.28 11.20 -9.42
C LYS A 59 -13.48 10.62 -8.71
N THR A 60 -14.58 11.34 -8.76
CA THR A 60 -15.85 10.84 -8.26
C THR A 60 -16.60 10.16 -9.41
N GLY A 61 -16.89 8.87 -9.25
CA GLY A 61 -17.67 8.07 -10.19
C GLY A 61 -19.18 8.32 -10.07
N LYS A 62 -19.93 7.80 -11.05
CA LYS A 62 -21.40 7.81 -11.03
C LYS A 62 -21.98 6.85 -9.99
N ASP A 63 -21.25 5.79 -9.67
CA ASP A 63 -21.71 4.69 -8.80
C ASP A 63 -21.46 4.95 -7.31
N SER A 64 -21.50 6.22 -6.87
CA SER A 64 -21.18 6.63 -5.50
C SER A 64 -19.79 6.23 -4.99
N LYS A 65 -18.90 5.80 -5.88
CA LYS A 65 -17.48 5.53 -5.60
C LYS A 65 -16.62 6.74 -5.86
N GLU A 66 -15.54 6.85 -5.10
CA GLU A 66 -14.47 7.79 -5.31
C GLU A 66 -13.15 7.02 -5.52
N THR A 67 -12.39 7.47 -6.51
CA THR A 67 -11.05 6.97 -6.79
C THR A 67 -10.04 8.03 -6.43
N VAL A 68 -9.13 7.72 -5.50
CA VAL A 68 -7.94 8.52 -5.20
C VAL A 68 -6.75 7.84 -5.86
N ARG A 69 -6.03 8.58 -6.72
CA ARG A 69 -4.82 8.10 -7.39
C ARG A 69 -3.63 8.99 -7.03
N VAL A 70 -2.60 8.37 -6.48
CA VAL A 70 -1.37 9.06 -6.07
C VAL A 70 -0.19 8.44 -6.80
N LYS A 71 0.63 9.29 -7.42
CA LYS A 71 1.92 8.88 -7.96
C LYS A 71 3.01 9.32 -7.02
N LEU A 72 3.86 8.39 -6.62
CA LEU A 72 5.02 8.59 -5.77
C LEU A 72 6.28 8.30 -6.58
N ARG A 73 7.37 8.98 -6.22
CA ARG A 73 8.72 8.61 -6.65
C ARG A 73 9.59 8.51 -5.41
N SER A 74 10.26 7.38 -5.26
CA SER A 74 11.21 7.11 -4.18
C SER A 74 12.62 6.95 -4.74
N GLU A 75 13.62 7.37 -3.98
CA GLU A 75 15.03 7.25 -4.38
C GLU A 75 15.53 5.80 -4.31
N SER A 76 14.93 5.00 -3.42
CA SER A 76 15.15 3.56 -3.28
C SER A 76 13.85 2.82 -2.95
N LEU A 77 13.92 1.48 -2.99
CA LEU A 77 12.81 0.62 -2.55
C LEU A 77 12.64 0.64 -1.03
N GLU A 78 13.74 0.81 -0.29
CA GLU A 78 13.74 1.01 1.17
C GLU A 78 12.99 2.29 1.57
N ASP A 79 13.21 3.41 0.87
CA ASP A 79 12.48 4.66 1.13
C ASP A 79 10.98 4.53 0.87
N LEU A 80 10.61 3.76 -0.16
CA LEU A 80 9.20 3.43 -0.42
C LEU A 80 8.63 2.57 0.70
N GLY A 81 9.38 1.57 1.17
CA GLY A 81 8.98 0.70 2.26
C GLY A 81 8.72 1.45 3.56
N ARG A 82 9.66 2.32 3.95
CA ARG A 82 9.50 3.23 5.09
C ARG A 82 8.29 4.16 4.91
N TYR A 83 8.08 4.68 3.70
CA TYR A 83 6.95 5.54 3.41
C TYR A 83 5.62 4.79 3.56
N LEU A 84 5.52 3.54 3.09
CA LEU A 84 4.27 2.77 3.14
C LEU A 84 4.08 2.01 4.47
N GLY A 85 5.13 1.83 5.26
CA GLY A 85 5.13 0.92 6.41
C GLY A 85 5.13 -0.55 5.97
N ILE A 86 5.80 -0.87 4.86
CA ILE A 86 5.88 -2.22 4.28
C ILE A 86 7.36 -2.56 4.10
N ASP A 87 7.78 -3.77 4.49
CA ASP A 87 9.14 -4.21 4.22
C ASP A 87 9.24 -4.75 2.80
N PHE A 88 10.28 -4.33 2.08
CA PHE A 88 10.55 -4.74 0.71
C PHE A 88 12.00 -5.17 0.59
N GLN A 89 12.20 -6.38 0.08
CA GLN A 89 13.52 -6.92 -0.20
C GLN A 89 13.63 -7.27 -1.68
N LEU A 90 14.74 -6.87 -2.29
CA LEU A 90 14.99 -7.09 -3.70
C LEU A 90 16.41 -7.63 -3.89
N SER A 91 16.52 -8.78 -4.54
CA SER A 91 17.80 -9.33 -4.98
C SER A 91 17.75 -9.59 -6.47
N GLN A 92 18.84 -9.29 -7.18
CA GLN A 92 18.94 -9.51 -8.61
C GLN A 92 20.35 -9.97 -8.97
N GLU A 93 20.41 -11.01 -9.80
CA GLU A 93 21.63 -11.52 -10.41
C GLU A 93 21.42 -11.70 -11.92
N GLY A 94 21.96 -10.76 -12.70
CA GLY A 94 21.76 -10.71 -14.15
C GLY A 94 20.27 -10.59 -14.52
N ARG A 95 19.75 -11.64 -15.18
CA ARG A 95 18.34 -11.71 -15.60
C ARG A 95 17.41 -12.39 -14.58
N ARG A 96 17.98 -12.90 -13.48
CA ARG A 96 17.21 -13.54 -12.41
C ARG A 96 17.06 -12.58 -11.25
N GLY A 97 15.95 -12.66 -10.54
CA GLY A 97 15.81 -11.93 -9.30
C GLY A 97 14.62 -12.37 -8.48
N ARG A 98 14.60 -11.88 -7.25
CA ARG A 98 13.60 -12.15 -6.23
C ARG A 98 13.17 -10.85 -5.59
N PHE A 99 11.86 -10.68 -5.47
CA PHE A 99 11.22 -9.63 -4.70
C PHE A 99 10.44 -10.28 -3.56
N ILE A 100 10.60 -9.75 -2.36
CA ILE A 100 9.86 -10.15 -1.17
C ILE A 100 9.19 -8.90 -0.61
N MET A 101 7.88 -8.98 -0.38
CA MET A 101 7.10 -7.97 0.31
C MET A 101 6.56 -8.57 1.61
N THR A 102 6.78 -7.88 2.72
CA THR A 102 6.26 -8.29 4.03
C THR A 102 5.37 -7.20 4.60
N LEU A 103 4.09 -7.54 4.79
CA LEU A 103 3.15 -6.67 5.50
C LEU A 103 3.29 -6.92 7.01
N PRO A 104 3.55 -5.87 7.82
CA PRO A 104 3.68 -6.02 9.26
C PRO A 104 2.34 -6.36 9.92
N LEU A 105 2.39 -6.86 11.14
CA LEU A 105 1.19 -7.14 11.94
C LEU A 105 0.35 -5.86 12.15
N PRO A 106 -1.00 -5.96 12.14
CA PRO A 106 -1.87 -4.81 12.41
C PRO A 106 -1.61 -4.12 13.75
N ALA A 107 -1.11 -4.86 14.76
CA ALA A 107 -0.73 -4.30 16.06
C ALA A 107 0.40 -3.25 15.98
N ALA A 108 1.12 -3.18 14.84
CA ALA A 108 2.12 -2.16 14.58
C ALA A 108 1.52 -0.86 14.01
N TYR A 109 0.22 -0.82 13.67
CA TYR A 109 -0.49 0.41 13.36
C TYR A 109 -1.05 1.01 14.67
N GLU A 110 -0.32 1.99 15.22
CA GLU A 110 -0.79 2.81 16.34
C GLU A 110 -2.19 3.37 16.00
N GLY A 111 -3.22 2.97 16.77
CA GLY A 111 -4.62 3.34 16.57
C GLY A 111 -5.59 2.19 16.27
N TYR A 112 -5.12 0.96 16.03
CA TYR A 112 -5.96 -0.24 15.86
C TYR A 112 -6.06 -1.06 17.16
N GLU A 113 -6.37 -0.41 18.28
CA GLU A 113 -6.56 -1.11 19.56
C GLU A 113 -7.90 -1.88 19.58
N PRO A 114 -7.91 -3.16 20.04
CA PRO A 114 -9.14 -3.93 20.19
C PRO A 114 -10.17 -3.24 21.10
N GLY A 115 -11.45 -3.22 20.70
CA GLY A 115 -12.56 -2.76 21.55
C GLY A 115 -12.84 -1.24 21.54
N THR A 116 -12.31 -0.51 20.56
CA THR A 116 -12.57 0.93 20.40
C THR A 116 -13.67 1.20 19.36
N GLU A 117 -14.44 2.28 19.53
CA GLU A 117 -15.47 2.73 18.56
C GLU A 117 -14.88 2.97 17.15
N THR A 118 -13.61 3.40 17.11
CA THR A 118 -12.82 3.55 15.89
C THR A 118 -12.64 2.22 15.15
N ARG A 119 -12.36 1.13 15.88
CA ARG A 119 -12.20 -0.20 15.30
C ARG A 119 -13.51 -0.74 14.73
N GLU A 120 -14.62 -0.62 15.45
CA GLU A 120 -15.93 -1.09 14.96
C GLU A 120 -16.36 -0.34 13.69
N THR A 121 -16.11 0.97 13.65
CA THR A 121 -16.38 1.81 12.48
C THR A 121 -15.47 1.42 11.30
N LEU A 122 -14.19 1.17 11.55
CA LEU A 122 -13.25 0.69 10.53
C LEU A 122 -13.61 -0.71 10.03
N GLU A 123 -13.95 -1.66 10.89
CA GLU A 123 -14.37 -3.00 10.50
C GLU A 123 -15.63 -2.96 9.62
N GLY A 124 -16.60 -2.10 9.95
CA GLY A 124 -17.79 -1.86 9.13
C GLY A 124 -17.49 -1.28 7.75
N LEU A 125 -16.56 -0.31 7.66
CA LEU A 125 -16.16 0.33 6.41
C LEU A 125 -15.25 -0.55 5.54
N LEU A 126 -14.52 -1.48 6.13
CA LEU A 126 -13.48 -2.29 5.47
C LEU A 126 -13.90 -3.74 5.22
N GLY A 127 -15.07 -4.17 5.67
CA GLY A 127 -15.52 -5.57 5.66
C GLY A 127 -15.51 -6.26 4.28
N SER A 128 -15.67 -5.52 3.19
CA SER A 128 -15.57 -6.02 1.81
C SER A 128 -14.36 -5.50 1.03
N SER A 129 -13.46 -4.77 1.69
CA SER A 129 -12.32 -4.12 1.05
C SER A 129 -11.18 -5.11 0.85
N SER A 130 -10.41 -4.91 -0.21
CA SER A 130 -9.23 -5.71 -0.54
C SER A 130 -8.01 -4.82 -0.75
N LEU A 131 -6.85 -5.32 -0.34
CA LEU A 131 -5.56 -4.73 -0.62
C LEU A 131 -4.88 -5.53 -1.74
N THR A 132 -4.64 -4.86 -2.87
CA THR A 132 -4.04 -5.49 -4.05
C THR A 132 -2.66 -4.92 -4.33
N PHE A 133 -1.68 -5.80 -4.47
CA PHE A 133 -0.31 -5.45 -4.83
C PHE A 133 0.01 -5.95 -6.23
N ARG A 134 0.64 -5.09 -7.02
CA ARG A 134 1.12 -5.43 -8.36
C ARG A 134 2.59 -5.05 -8.49
N PHE A 135 3.40 -6.01 -8.90
CA PHE A 135 4.83 -5.83 -9.10
C PHE A 135 5.23 -6.16 -10.54
N ALA A 136 5.93 -5.24 -11.20
CA ALA A 136 6.42 -5.41 -12.56
C ALA A 136 7.97 -5.48 -12.56
N PRO A 137 8.56 -6.68 -12.53
CA PRO A 137 10.01 -6.85 -12.58
C PRO A 137 10.61 -6.46 -13.94
N PRO A 138 11.95 -6.26 -14.01
CA PRO A 138 12.63 -5.92 -15.26
C PRO A 138 12.59 -7.04 -16.32
N PHE A 139 12.37 -8.29 -15.91
CA PHE A 139 12.11 -9.44 -16.79
C PHE A 139 10.81 -10.12 -16.36
N SER A 140 10.18 -10.86 -17.27
CA SER A 140 8.90 -11.53 -16.99
C SER A 140 8.96 -12.40 -15.73
N PRO A 141 8.02 -12.24 -14.78
CA PRO A 141 7.95 -13.08 -13.60
C PRO A 141 7.66 -14.54 -13.99
N LYS A 142 8.20 -15.47 -13.22
CA LYS A 142 8.12 -16.92 -13.46
C LYS A 142 7.41 -17.66 -12.34
N GLN A 143 7.52 -17.19 -11.11
CA GLN A 143 6.93 -17.83 -9.96
C GLN A 143 6.45 -16.81 -8.94
N VAL A 144 5.33 -17.12 -8.29
CA VAL A 144 4.78 -16.42 -7.13
C VAL A 144 4.37 -17.44 -6.09
N ASN A 145 4.52 -17.11 -4.80
CA ASN A 145 4.03 -17.97 -3.72
C ASN A 145 2.49 -17.88 -3.54
N ASP A 146 1.91 -16.74 -3.90
CA ASP A 146 0.46 -16.49 -3.89
C ASP A 146 0.09 -15.48 -4.99
N GLY A 147 -1.18 -15.46 -5.38
CA GLY A 147 -1.71 -14.63 -6.46
C GLY A 147 -1.51 -15.23 -7.85
N PHE A 148 -1.31 -14.38 -8.85
CA PHE A 148 -1.15 -14.81 -10.25
C PHE A 148 -0.08 -14.02 -11.00
N ILE A 149 0.33 -14.57 -12.14
CA ILE A 149 1.28 -13.95 -13.07
C ILE A 149 0.54 -13.60 -14.37
N ASP A 150 0.60 -12.32 -14.73
CA ASP A 150 0.45 -11.87 -16.12
C ASP A 150 1.86 -11.70 -16.70
N ARG A 151 2.08 -11.97 -17.99
CA ARG A 151 3.37 -11.95 -18.69
C ARG A 151 4.34 -10.80 -18.29
N ARG A 152 3.80 -9.66 -17.85
CA ARG A 152 4.54 -8.46 -17.47
C ARG A 152 4.56 -8.15 -15.96
N PHE A 153 3.71 -8.76 -15.14
CA PHE A 153 3.61 -8.45 -13.72
C PHE A 153 3.07 -9.62 -12.90
N ALA A 154 3.43 -9.64 -11.62
CA ALA A 154 2.81 -10.47 -10.61
C ALA A 154 1.77 -9.63 -9.85
N GLU A 155 0.66 -10.24 -9.44
CA GLU A 155 -0.38 -9.59 -8.65
C GLU A 155 -0.91 -10.52 -7.55
N VAL A 156 -1.14 -9.95 -6.37
CA VAL A 156 -1.79 -10.64 -5.24
C VAL A 156 -2.82 -9.71 -4.62
N SER A 157 -3.92 -10.28 -4.12
CA SER A 157 -5.00 -9.54 -3.46
C SER A 157 -5.38 -10.22 -2.16
N PHE A 158 -5.44 -9.42 -1.08
CA PHE A 158 -5.79 -9.88 0.25
C PHE A 158 -7.07 -9.16 0.70
N PRO A 159 -8.09 -9.86 1.22
CA PRO A 159 -9.17 -9.20 1.94
C PRO A 159 -8.59 -8.43 3.13
N LEU A 160 -8.88 -7.13 3.22
CA LEU A 160 -8.31 -6.26 4.24
C LEU A 160 -8.71 -6.70 5.65
N LYS A 161 -9.92 -7.24 5.79
CA LYS A 161 -10.37 -7.87 7.03
C LYS A 161 -9.42 -8.99 7.50
N ASN A 162 -9.00 -9.88 6.60
CA ASN A 162 -8.09 -10.97 6.95
C ASN A 162 -6.70 -10.46 7.37
N PHE A 163 -6.25 -9.36 6.77
CA PHE A 163 -5.02 -8.70 7.20
C PHE A 163 -5.18 -8.13 8.61
N LEU A 164 -6.26 -7.39 8.89
CA LEU A 164 -6.53 -6.76 10.18
C LEU A 164 -6.80 -7.76 11.32
N ASP A 165 -7.42 -8.90 11.01
CA ASP A 165 -7.69 -10.00 11.93
C ASP A 165 -6.48 -10.95 12.07
N GLY A 166 -5.53 -10.84 11.13
CA GLY A 166 -4.38 -11.72 11.02
C GLY A 166 -3.36 -11.47 12.12
N GLY A 167 -3.19 -12.45 13.02
CA GLY A 167 -2.09 -12.48 13.98
C GLY A 167 -0.72 -12.85 13.37
N ARG A 168 -0.54 -12.73 12.05
CA ARG A 168 0.69 -13.12 11.33
C ARG A 168 1.03 -12.10 10.24
N SER A 169 2.32 -11.89 10.01
CA SER A 169 2.79 -11.12 8.86
C SER A 169 2.44 -11.85 7.56
N ILE A 170 2.09 -11.08 6.53
CA ILE A 170 1.85 -11.61 5.18
C ILE A 170 3.11 -11.42 4.35
N GLU A 171 3.63 -12.50 3.80
CA GLU A 171 4.81 -12.48 2.92
C GLU A 171 4.41 -12.86 1.49
N TRP A 172 4.78 -12.02 0.54
CA TRP A 172 4.57 -12.25 -0.89
C TRP A 172 5.90 -12.26 -1.63
N ILE A 173 6.19 -13.35 -2.32
CA ILE A 173 7.45 -13.61 -3.01
C ILE A 173 7.19 -13.70 -4.51
N VAL A 174 7.99 -12.97 -5.30
CA VAL A 174 7.99 -13.01 -6.75
C VAL A 174 9.40 -13.29 -7.27
N ASP A 175 9.54 -14.35 -8.06
CA ASP A 175 10.79 -14.71 -8.74
C ASP A 175 10.66 -14.49 -10.27
N TRP A 176 11.70 -13.95 -10.91
CA TRP A 176 11.79 -13.78 -12.37
C TRP A 176 13.10 -14.31 -12.95
#